data_AF-A0A9C9L1S7-F1
#
_entry.id   AF-A0A9C9L1S7-F1
#
_cell.length_a   1.000
_cell.length_b   1.000
_cell.length_c   1.000
_cell.angle_alpha   90.00
_cell.angle_beta   90.00
_cell.angle_gamma   90.00
#
_symmetry.space_group_name_H-M   'P 1'
#
loop_
_entity.id
_entity.type
_entity.pdbx_description
1 polymer ?
#
loop_
_entity_poly.entity_id
_entity_poly.type
_entity_poly.pdbx_seq_one_letter_code
_entity_poly.pdbx_strand_id
1 'polypeptide(L)'
;QQLKQVVKILEKASNPTTSGTLESMRLLDSRYQMSFYAEELDSQTDEVRDVLQSSSGKSGGEKESFAGTIVAASLAYVLTPEGYDRPVYSTVFLDEAFSNTAEAVSRRVLRVFKELHIHVNLITPYKNLNLARESASSLLIAERDQEKHESHLCEVTWVEIDRRLKEARERKVKQEAQAHGIEMVHAQQLEQRDEFNVESD
;
A
#
# COMPACT_ATOMS: atom_id res chain seq x y z
N GLN A 1 23.44 -45.94 -23.26
CA GLN A 1 23.73 -45.77 -21.82
C GLN A 1 23.14 -44.46 -21.26
N GLN A 2 23.26 -43.32 -21.96
CA GLN A 2 22.72 -42.02 -21.51
C GLN A 2 21.20 -42.01 -21.26
N LEU A 3 20.39 -42.63 -22.13
CA LEU A 3 18.92 -42.69 -21.93
C LEU A 3 18.53 -43.33 -20.59
N LYS A 4 19.26 -44.37 -20.17
CA LYS A 4 19.01 -45.08 -18.90
C LYS A 4 19.32 -44.21 -17.68
N GLN A 5 20.30 -43.30 -17.79
CA GLN A 5 20.59 -42.30 -16.75
C GLN A 5 19.48 -41.24 -16.68
N VAL A 6 19.01 -40.74 -17.82
CA VAL A 6 17.92 -39.75 -17.88
C VAL A 6 16.65 -40.32 -17.25
N VAL A 7 16.27 -41.55 -17.59
CA VAL A 7 15.10 -42.24 -17.00
C VAL A 7 15.23 -42.35 -15.48
N LYS A 8 16.41 -42.73 -14.97
CA LYS A 8 16.65 -42.85 -13.53
C LYS A 8 16.55 -41.50 -12.79
N ILE A 9 17.00 -40.41 -13.42
CA ILE A 9 16.89 -39.05 -12.87
C ILE A 9 15.41 -38.62 -12.83
N LEU A 10 14.67 -38.86 -13.91
CA LEU A 10 13.25 -38.55 -13.99
C LEU A 10 12.43 -39.35 -12.98
N GLU A 11 12.70 -40.65 -12.83
CA GLU A 11 12.04 -41.51 -11.82
C GLU A 11 12.28 -41.00 -10.39
N LYS A 12 13.51 -40.56 -10.06
CA LYS A 12 13.80 -39.94 -8.76
C LYS A 12 13.04 -38.62 -8.59
N ALA A 13 12.99 -37.80 -9.63
CA ALA A 13 12.34 -36.50 -9.58
C ALA A 13 10.80 -36.60 -9.52
N SER A 14 10.20 -37.60 -10.17
CA SER A 14 8.75 -37.81 -10.21
C SER A 14 8.21 -38.69 -9.09
N ASN A 15 9.08 -39.30 -8.28
CA ASN A 15 8.66 -40.17 -7.18
C ASN A 15 7.91 -39.33 -6.11
N PRO A 16 6.67 -39.69 -5.71
CA PRO A 16 5.86 -38.93 -4.76
C PRO A 16 6.54 -38.63 -3.42
N THR A 17 7.45 -39.49 -2.99
CA THR A 17 8.19 -39.32 -1.73
C THR A 17 9.28 -38.25 -1.83
N THR A 18 9.82 -38.01 -3.04
CA THR A 18 10.94 -37.08 -3.29
C THR A 18 10.57 -35.92 -4.22
N SER A 19 9.38 -35.91 -4.79
CA SER A 19 8.91 -34.90 -5.75
C SER A 19 8.82 -33.50 -5.12
N GLY A 20 8.55 -33.43 -3.82
CA GLY A 20 8.54 -32.17 -3.05
C GLY A 20 9.92 -31.63 -2.66
N THR A 21 11.01 -32.36 -2.94
CA THR A 21 12.36 -31.86 -2.66
C THR A 21 12.78 -30.79 -3.67
N LEU A 22 13.59 -29.82 -3.24
CA LEU A 22 14.06 -28.75 -4.12
C LEU A 22 14.85 -29.29 -5.34
N GLU A 23 15.61 -30.37 -5.17
CA GLU A 23 16.31 -31.05 -6.27
C GLU A 23 15.34 -31.57 -7.34
N SER A 24 14.26 -32.23 -6.93
CA SER A 24 13.25 -32.77 -7.84
C SER A 24 12.45 -31.67 -8.53
N MET A 25 12.06 -30.63 -7.79
CA MET A 25 11.35 -29.48 -8.34
C MET A 25 12.21 -28.75 -9.39
N ARG A 26 13.52 -28.58 -9.15
CA ARG A 26 14.45 -28.02 -10.13
C ARG A 26 14.52 -28.82 -11.44
N LEU A 27 14.32 -30.13 -11.40
CA LEU A 27 14.40 -30.97 -12.59
C LEU A 27 13.11 -30.95 -13.43
N LEU A 28 11.95 -30.80 -12.80
CA LEU A 28 10.65 -30.94 -13.47
C LEU A 28 9.88 -29.63 -13.62
N ASP A 29 10.21 -28.61 -12.84
CA ASP A 29 9.52 -27.33 -12.81
C ASP A 29 10.48 -26.20 -13.13
N SER A 30 10.31 -25.63 -14.32
CA SER A 30 11.10 -24.50 -14.83
C SER A 30 11.13 -23.29 -13.88
N ARG A 31 10.11 -23.12 -13.03
CA ARG A 31 10.05 -22.03 -12.04
C ARG A 31 11.15 -22.13 -10.98
N TYR A 32 11.63 -23.34 -10.69
CA TYR A 32 12.73 -23.57 -9.74
C TYR A 32 14.12 -23.54 -10.38
N GLN A 33 14.17 -23.49 -11.72
CA GLN A 33 15.42 -23.44 -12.49
C GLN A 33 15.99 -22.02 -12.60
N MET A 34 15.16 -21.00 -12.35
CA MET A 34 15.56 -19.60 -12.40
C MET A 34 15.49 -18.98 -11.00
N SER A 35 16.42 -18.06 -10.72
CA SER A 35 16.39 -17.21 -9.54
C SER A 35 16.29 -15.75 -9.99
N PHE A 36 15.38 -15.02 -9.39
CA PHE A 36 15.19 -13.59 -9.65
C PHE A 36 15.65 -12.81 -8.44
N TYR A 37 16.28 -11.67 -8.69
CA TYR A 37 16.55 -10.66 -7.68
C TYR A 37 16.28 -9.29 -8.26
N ALA A 38 15.93 -8.33 -7.41
CA ALA A 38 15.81 -6.94 -7.81
C ALA A 38 16.81 -6.11 -7.01
N GLU A 39 17.51 -5.19 -7.67
CA GLU A 39 18.43 -4.26 -7.00
C GLU A 39 17.77 -2.89 -6.90
N GLU A 40 17.84 -2.28 -5.72
CA GLU A 40 17.52 -0.87 -5.53
C GLU A 40 18.80 -0.07 -5.72
N LEU A 41 18.80 0.83 -6.69
CA LEU A 41 19.93 1.70 -7.00
C LEU A 41 19.67 3.11 -6.48
N ASP A 42 20.71 3.78 -6.00
CA ASP A 42 20.65 5.22 -5.76
C ASP A 42 20.62 5.97 -7.11
N SER A 43 19.63 6.84 -7.27
CA SER A 43 19.41 7.55 -8.54
C SER A 43 20.52 8.52 -8.97
N GLN A 44 21.41 8.93 -8.05
CA GLN A 44 22.51 9.85 -8.35
C GLN A 44 23.85 9.14 -8.47
N THR A 45 24.09 8.09 -7.68
CA THR A 45 25.38 7.40 -7.65
C THR A 45 25.38 6.06 -8.40
N ASP A 46 24.21 5.56 -8.82
CA ASP A 46 24.00 4.21 -9.36
C ASP A 46 24.51 3.08 -8.43
N GLU A 47 24.76 3.39 -7.16
CA GLU A 47 25.21 2.41 -6.19
C GLU A 47 24.05 1.53 -5.73
N VAL A 48 24.33 0.23 -5.57
CA VAL A 48 23.37 -0.73 -5.04
C VAL A 48 23.11 -0.42 -3.57
N ARG A 49 21.93 0.12 -3.30
CA ARG A 49 21.43 0.41 -1.96
C ARG A 49 20.88 -0.83 -1.28
N ASP A 50 20.23 -1.71 -2.05
CA ASP A 50 19.63 -2.93 -1.52
C ASP A 50 19.45 -4.00 -2.60
N VAL A 51 19.44 -5.28 -2.20
CA VAL A 51 19.20 -6.43 -3.09
C VAL A 51 18.07 -7.29 -2.54
N LEU A 52 17.04 -7.51 -3.34
CA LEU A 52 15.82 -8.23 -3.02
C LEU A 52 15.85 -9.62 -3.68
N GLN A 53 16.46 -10.59 -3.00
CA GLN A 53 16.62 -11.97 -3.52
C GLN A 53 15.49 -12.93 -3.13
N SER A 54 14.93 -12.79 -1.92
CA SER A 54 13.84 -13.64 -1.44
C SER A 54 13.22 -13.07 -0.15
N SER A 55 12.09 -13.63 0.27
CA SER A 55 11.44 -13.31 1.55
C SER A 55 12.20 -13.87 2.77
N SER A 56 13.35 -14.55 2.60
CA SER A 56 14.15 -15.11 3.69
C SER A 56 15.34 -14.20 4.01
N GLY A 57 15.25 -13.42 5.11
CA GLY A 57 16.37 -12.65 5.66
C GLY A 57 16.12 -11.16 5.95
N LYS A 58 15.04 -10.58 5.41
CA LYS A 58 14.68 -9.15 5.57
C LYS A 58 13.64 -8.88 6.66
N SER A 59 13.49 -7.61 7.08
CA SER A 59 12.46 -7.21 8.07
C SER A 59 11.04 -7.45 7.51
N GLY A 60 10.03 -7.58 8.39
CA GLY A 60 8.65 -7.86 7.97
C GLY A 60 8.12 -6.86 6.92
N GLY A 61 8.39 -5.56 7.09
CA GLY A 61 7.95 -4.50 6.18
C GLY A 61 8.66 -4.52 4.82
N GLU A 62 9.93 -4.92 4.75
CA GLU A 62 10.67 -5.03 3.49
C GLU A 62 10.14 -6.17 2.61
N LYS A 63 9.72 -7.27 3.24
CA LYS A 63 9.09 -8.40 2.52
C LYS A 63 7.76 -7.99 1.91
N GLU A 64 6.95 -7.22 2.64
CA GLU A 64 5.66 -6.71 2.15
C GLU A 64 5.85 -5.73 0.99
N SER A 65 6.82 -4.81 1.09
CA SER A 65 7.15 -3.90 -0.01
C SER A 65 7.57 -4.66 -1.26
N PHE A 66 8.39 -5.70 -1.10
CA PHE A 66 8.87 -6.50 -2.22
C PHE A 66 7.73 -7.26 -2.91
N ALA A 67 6.88 -7.92 -2.12
CA ALA A 67 5.73 -8.64 -2.65
C ALA A 67 4.81 -7.71 -3.46
N GLY A 68 4.53 -6.50 -2.94
CA GLY A 68 3.73 -5.50 -3.65
C GLY A 68 4.36 -5.07 -4.98
N THR A 69 5.66 -4.82 -5.01
CA THR A 69 6.40 -4.48 -6.24
C THR A 69 6.36 -5.61 -7.27
N ILE A 70 6.57 -6.86 -6.84
CA ILE A 70 6.51 -8.03 -7.74
C ILE A 70 5.11 -8.19 -8.32
N VAL A 71 4.06 -8.00 -7.52
CA VAL A 71 2.67 -8.04 -8.00
C VAL A 71 2.42 -6.93 -9.03
N ALA A 72 2.85 -5.70 -8.75
CA ALA A 72 2.68 -4.57 -9.67
C ALA A 72 3.40 -4.81 -11.01
N ALA A 73 4.66 -5.26 -10.97
CA ALA A 73 5.43 -5.61 -12.16
C ALA A 73 4.78 -6.75 -12.96
N SER A 74 4.30 -7.79 -12.27
CA SER A 74 3.64 -8.93 -12.92
C SER A 74 2.34 -8.50 -13.61
N LEU A 75 1.55 -7.63 -12.97
CA LEU A 75 0.34 -7.07 -13.54
C LEU A 75 0.67 -6.21 -14.76
N ALA A 76 1.67 -5.34 -14.67
CA ALA A 76 2.10 -4.51 -15.79
C ALA A 76 2.49 -5.38 -17.01
N TYR A 77 3.24 -6.45 -16.78
CA TYR A 77 3.61 -7.40 -17.83
C TYR A 77 2.39 -8.08 -18.46
N VAL A 78 1.49 -8.64 -17.65
CA VAL A 78 0.31 -9.38 -18.15
C VAL A 78 -0.69 -8.45 -18.87
N LEU A 79 -0.84 -7.22 -18.39
CA LEU A 79 -1.79 -6.25 -18.94
C LEU A 79 -1.25 -5.47 -20.15
N THR A 80 0.02 -5.69 -20.52
CA THR A 80 0.66 -5.11 -21.69
C THR A 80 0.64 -6.11 -22.85
N PRO A 81 -0.16 -5.90 -23.91
CA PRO A 81 -0.18 -6.77 -25.07
C PRO A 81 1.15 -6.71 -25.85
N GLU A 82 1.43 -7.74 -26.64
CA GLU A 82 2.60 -7.74 -27.53
C GLU A 82 2.60 -6.50 -28.46
N GLY A 83 3.75 -5.82 -28.54
CA GLY A 83 3.92 -4.62 -29.34
C GLY A 83 3.53 -3.31 -28.64
N TYR A 84 3.16 -3.36 -27.37
CA TYR A 84 2.90 -2.17 -26.54
C TYR A 84 3.97 -2.03 -25.46
N ASP A 85 4.31 -0.79 -25.13
CA ASP A 85 5.25 -0.47 -24.04
C ASP A 85 4.55 -0.31 -22.68
N ARG A 86 3.22 -0.25 -22.67
CA ARG A 86 2.40 0.05 -21.49
C ARG A 86 1.08 -0.72 -21.49
N PRO A 87 0.50 -0.96 -20.31
CA PRO A 87 -0.81 -1.57 -20.19
C PRO A 87 -1.91 -0.78 -20.93
N VAL A 88 -2.76 -1.48 -21.68
CA VAL A 88 -3.90 -0.85 -22.40
C VAL A 88 -5.13 -0.74 -21.49
N TYR A 89 -5.34 -1.74 -20.63
CA TYR A 89 -6.36 -1.72 -19.59
C TYR A 89 -5.72 -2.11 -18.25
N SER A 90 -5.61 -1.15 -17.33
CA SER A 90 -4.79 -1.29 -16.14
C SER A 90 -5.48 -0.89 -14.85
N THR A 91 -6.82 -0.97 -14.81
CA THR A 91 -7.56 -0.71 -13.58
C THR A 91 -7.52 -1.94 -12.67
N VAL A 92 -7.04 -1.76 -11.44
CA VAL A 92 -6.92 -2.80 -10.42
C VAL A 92 -7.62 -2.34 -9.15
N PHE A 93 -8.41 -3.24 -8.55
CA PHE A 93 -9.02 -3.03 -7.23
C PHE A 93 -8.21 -3.79 -6.18
N LEU A 94 -7.77 -3.09 -5.14
CA LEU A 94 -7.10 -3.69 -4.00
C LEU A 94 -8.05 -3.62 -2.81
N ASP A 95 -8.57 -4.78 -2.42
CA ASP A 95 -9.40 -4.92 -1.23
C ASP A 95 -8.54 -5.09 0.02
N GLU A 96 -9.01 -4.52 1.13
CA GLU A 96 -8.27 -4.43 2.40
C GLU A 96 -6.82 -3.94 2.24
N ALA A 97 -6.62 -3.01 1.30
CA ALA A 97 -5.30 -2.58 0.90
C ALA A 97 -4.59 -1.91 2.08
N PHE A 98 -3.39 -2.41 2.41
CA PHE A 98 -2.47 -1.80 3.37
C PHE A 98 -3.03 -1.63 4.79
N SER A 99 -4.04 -2.43 5.17
CA SER A 99 -4.72 -2.35 6.47
C SER A 99 -3.79 -2.60 7.66
N ASN A 100 -2.74 -3.42 7.50
CA ASN A 100 -1.77 -3.79 8.54
C ASN A 100 -0.30 -3.48 8.18
N THR A 101 -0.05 -2.81 7.05
CA THR A 101 1.30 -2.53 6.55
C THR A 101 1.75 -1.15 6.99
N ALA A 102 3.05 -0.99 7.28
CA ALA A 102 3.62 0.31 7.63
C ALA A 102 3.40 1.33 6.50
N GLU A 103 2.98 2.54 6.84
CA GLU A 103 2.59 3.57 5.86
C GLU A 103 3.66 3.84 4.79
N ALA A 104 4.94 3.89 5.18
CA ALA A 104 6.07 4.08 4.27
C ALA A 104 6.20 2.95 3.22
N VAL A 105 5.91 1.70 3.60
CA VAL A 105 5.94 0.54 2.69
C VAL A 105 4.80 0.65 1.69
N SER A 106 3.60 0.98 2.17
CA SER A 106 2.41 1.14 1.35
C SER A 106 2.56 2.25 0.31
N ARG A 107 3.13 3.40 0.71
CA ARG A 107 3.45 4.50 -0.22
C ARG A 107 4.40 4.05 -1.33
N ARG A 108 5.43 3.27 -0.97
CA ARG A 108 6.42 2.77 -1.95
C ARG A 108 5.76 1.88 -2.99
N VAL A 109 4.89 0.96 -2.57
CA VAL A 109 4.14 0.09 -3.47
C VAL A 109 3.22 0.90 -4.38
N LEU A 110 2.44 1.85 -3.83
CA LEU A 110 1.55 2.71 -4.63
C LEU A 110 2.30 3.54 -5.68
N ARG A 111 3.50 4.01 -5.35
CA ARG A 111 4.37 4.69 -6.31
C ARG A 111 4.75 3.77 -7.47
N VAL A 112 5.12 2.51 -7.20
CA VAL A 112 5.43 1.53 -8.27
C VAL A 112 4.22 1.33 -9.19
N PHE A 113 3.02 1.14 -8.65
CA PHE A 113 1.81 1.03 -9.47
C PHE A 113 1.61 2.24 -10.39
N LYS A 114 1.86 3.45 -9.87
CA LYS A 114 1.78 4.71 -10.64
C LYS A 114 2.82 4.78 -11.76
N GLU A 115 4.08 4.45 -11.47
CA GLU A 115 5.16 4.44 -12.47
C GLU A 115 4.93 3.38 -13.56
N LEU A 116 4.27 2.26 -13.22
CA LEU A 116 3.89 1.20 -14.17
C LEU A 116 2.59 1.48 -14.93
N HIS A 117 2.03 2.70 -14.81
CA HIS A 117 0.78 3.10 -15.47
C HIS A 117 -0.43 2.22 -15.11
N ILE A 118 -0.47 1.71 -13.89
CA ILE A 118 -1.60 0.95 -13.36
C ILE A 118 -2.50 1.88 -12.56
N HIS A 119 -3.78 1.92 -12.90
CA HIS A 119 -4.78 2.70 -12.19
C HIS A 119 -5.34 1.91 -11.01
N VAL A 120 -5.00 2.33 -9.79
CA VAL A 120 -5.35 1.60 -8.56
C VAL A 120 -6.56 2.20 -7.87
N ASN A 121 -7.57 1.36 -7.59
CA ASN A 121 -8.70 1.67 -6.71
C ASN A 121 -8.49 0.97 -5.37
N LEU A 122 -8.35 1.75 -4.31
CA LEU A 122 -8.10 1.25 -2.96
C LEU A 122 -9.41 1.14 -2.19
N ILE A 123 -9.67 -0.04 -1.64
CA ILE A 123 -10.73 -0.26 -0.67
C ILE A 123 -10.05 -0.45 0.68
N THR A 124 -10.24 0.50 1.57
CA THR A 124 -9.61 0.52 2.89
C THR A 124 -10.60 1.01 3.94
N PRO A 125 -10.51 0.51 5.18
CA PRO A 125 -11.21 1.12 6.30
C PRO A 125 -10.90 2.63 6.44
N TYR A 126 -11.88 3.39 6.91
CA TYR A 126 -11.81 4.86 7.08
C TYR A 126 -10.62 5.35 7.94
N LYS A 127 -10.01 4.48 8.74
CA LYS A 127 -8.90 4.84 9.64
C LYS A 127 -7.59 5.16 8.90
N ASN A 128 -7.41 4.70 7.66
CA ASN A 128 -6.15 4.79 6.91
C ASN A 128 -6.20 5.86 5.79
N LEU A 129 -6.84 7.00 6.04
CA LEU A 129 -7.03 8.07 5.04
C LEU A 129 -5.73 8.74 4.56
N ASN A 130 -4.68 8.79 5.39
CA ASN A 130 -3.44 9.47 5.03
C ASN A 130 -2.73 8.84 3.81
N LEU A 131 -2.77 7.50 3.72
CA LEU A 131 -2.21 6.78 2.59
C LEU A 131 -3.01 7.04 1.32
N ALA A 132 -4.34 7.02 1.43
CA ALA A 132 -5.24 7.33 0.33
C ALA A 132 -5.04 8.77 -0.15
N ARG A 133 -4.72 9.73 0.72
CA ARG A 133 -4.53 11.15 0.37
C ARG A 133 -3.45 11.40 -0.65
N GLU A 134 -2.35 10.67 -0.58
CA GLU A 134 -1.24 10.88 -1.49
C GLU A 134 -1.45 10.21 -2.86
N SER A 135 -2.37 9.24 -2.92
CA SER A 135 -2.50 8.35 -4.09
C SER A 135 -3.86 8.46 -4.79
N ALA A 136 -4.90 8.91 -4.11
CA ALA A 136 -6.26 8.98 -4.62
C ALA A 136 -6.69 10.42 -4.91
N SER A 137 -7.25 10.64 -6.10
CA SER A 137 -7.76 11.95 -6.53
C SER A 137 -9.18 12.22 -6.01
N SER A 138 -9.95 11.17 -5.73
CA SER A 138 -11.33 11.23 -5.24
C SER A 138 -11.56 10.11 -4.21
N LEU A 139 -12.60 10.27 -3.38
CA LEU A 139 -13.04 9.23 -2.45
C LEU A 139 -14.53 8.95 -2.59
N LEU A 140 -14.85 7.68 -2.40
CA LEU A 140 -16.21 7.21 -2.17
C LEU A 140 -16.26 6.65 -0.74
N ILE A 141 -17.12 7.21 0.10
CA ILE A 141 -17.38 6.69 1.43
C ILE A 141 -18.65 5.86 1.40
N ALA A 142 -18.54 4.61 1.84
CA ALA A 142 -19.66 3.74 2.14
C ALA A 142 -20.02 3.86 3.63
N GLU A 143 -21.21 4.35 3.92
CA GLU A 143 -21.77 4.44 5.28
C GLU A 143 -22.93 3.46 5.43
N ARG A 144 -23.09 2.88 6.63
CA ARG A 144 -24.21 2.00 6.96
C ARG A 144 -25.02 2.59 8.10
N ASP A 145 -26.31 2.84 7.86
CA ASP A 145 -27.29 3.16 8.88
C ASP A 145 -27.68 1.86 9.61
N GLN A 146 -27.31 1.74 10.89
CA GLN A 146 -27.58 0.53 11.67
C GLN A 146 -29.06 0.37 12.01
N GLU A 147 -29.81 1.47 12.15
CA GLU A 147 -31.22 1.43 12.55
C GLU A 147 -32.12 1.07 11.37
N LYS A 148 -31.83 1.63 10.18
CA LYS A 148 -32.61 1.35 8.96
C LYS A 148 -32.10 0.16 8.17
N HIS A 149 -30.91 -0.35 8.49
CA HIS A 149 -30.20 -1.38 7.72
C HIS A 149 -29.95 -0.97 6.26
N GLU A 150 -29.75 0.32 6.02
CA GLU A 150 -29.48 0.88 4.70
C GLU A 150 -28.01 1.24 4.54
N SER A 151 -27.49 1.11 3.33
CA SER A 151 -26.13 1.52 2.97
C SER A 151 -26.19 2.69 1.99
N HIS A 152 -25.37 3.72 2.23
CA HIS A 152 -25.27 4.89 1.38
C HIS A 152 -23.83 5.06 0.88
N LEU A 153 -23.70 5.51 -0.37
CA LEU A 153 -22.43 5.88 -0.96
C LEU A 153 -22.44 7.38 -1.19
N CYS A 154 -21.38 8.05 -0.72
CA CYS A 154 -21.20 9.48 -0.90
C CYS A 154 -19.84 9.75 -1.53
N GLU A 155 -19.82 10.49 -2.62
CA GLU A 155 -18.59 11.05 -3.15
C GLU A 155 -18.18 12.25 -2.32
N VAL A 156 -16.92 12.30 -1.92
CA VAL A 156 -16.40 13.34 -1.04
C VAL A 156 -15.04 13.80 -1.52
N THR A 157 -14.85 15.11 -1.48
CA THR A 157 -13.54 15.72 -1.75
C THR A 157 -12.68 15.70 -0.50
N TRP A 158 -11.36 15.76 -0.68
CA TRP A 158 -10.42 15.86 0.43
C TRP A 158 -10.67 17.07 1.34
N VAL A 159 -11.15 18.19 0.77
CA VAL A 159 -11.52 19.41 1.52
C VAL A 159 -12.66 19.14 2.50
N GLU A 160 -13.70 18.42 2.05
CA GLU A 160 -14.84 18.06 2.89
C GLU A 160 -14.45 17.07 3.98
N ILE A 161 -13.53 16.14 3.69
CA ILE A 161 -12.94 15.24 4.70
C ILE A 161 -12.17 16.03 5.76
N ASP A 162 -11.34 17.00 5.37
CA ASP A 162 -10.58 17.83 6.30
C ASP A 162 -11.50 18.62 7.22
N ARG A 163 -12.58 19.19 6.68
CA ARG A 163 -13.61 19.89 7.45
C ARG A 163 -14.23 18.97 8.50
N ARG A 164 -14.67 17.77 8.09
CA ARG A 164 -15.28 16.78 9.00
C ARG A 164 -14.32 16.30 10.09
N LEU A 165 -13.06 16.03 9.76
CA LEU A 165 -12.04 15.63 10.72
C LEU A 165 -11.74 16.74 11.74
N LYS A 166 -11.69 18.01 11.28
CA LYS A 166 -11.50 19.17 12.16
C LYS A 166 -12.67 19.33 13.13
N GLU A 167 -13.91 19.30 12.62
CA GLU A 167 -15.12 19.40 13.45
C GLU A 167 -15.22 18.26 14.47
N ALA A 168 -14.91 17.02 14.06
CA ALA A 168 -14.89 15.88 14.97
C ALA A 168 -13.84 16.03 16.08
N ARG A 169 -12.64 16.54 15.73
CA ARG A 169 -11.57 16.80 16.69
C ARG A 169 -11.94 17.91 17.67
N GLU A 170 -12.52 19.02 17.19
CA GLU A 170 -12.99 20.12 18.03
C GLU A 170 -14.11 19.68 18.99
N ARG A 171 -15.06 18.85 18.52
CA ARG A 171 -16.10 18.26 19.37
C ARG A 171 -15.50 17.38 20.46
N LYS A 172 -14.53 16.52 20.11
CA LYS A 172 -13.87 15.64 21.08
C LYS A 172 -13.09 16.42 22.12
N VAL A 173 -12.32 17.43 21.71
CA VAL A 173 -11.59 18.33 22.61
C VAL A 173 -12.55 19.09 23.53
N LYS A 174 -13.68 19.59 23.01
CA LYS A 174 -14.71 20.24 23.85
C LYS A 174 -15.30 19.28 24.88
N GLN A 175 -15.58 18.03 24.50
CA GLN A 175 -16.09 17.01 25.42
C GLN A 175 -15.08 16.65 26.50
N GLU A 176 -13.81 16.47 26.15
CA GLU A 176 -12.73 16.18 27.11
C GLU A 176 -12.47 17.37 28.05
N ALA A 177 -12.44 18.60 27.51
CA ALA A 177 -12.30 19.81 28.32
C ALA A 177 -13.46 19.96 29.32
N GLN A 178 -14.70 19.71 28.89
CA GLN A 178 -15.86 19.70 29.78
C GLN A 178 -15.79 18.59 30.84
N ALA A 179 -15.35 17.38 30.47
CA ALA A 179 -15.17 16.27 31.40
C ALA A 179 -14.09 16.54 32.47
N HIS A 180 -13.11 17.39 32.14
CA HIS A 180 -12.03 17.78 33.05
C HIS A 180 -12.22 19.17 33.69
N GLY A 181 -13.37 19.82 33.48
CA GLY A 181 -13.67 21.15 34.05
C GLY A 181 -12.79 22.28 33.53
N ILE A 182 -12.21 22.14 32.34
CA ILE A 182 -11.34 23.13 31.69
C ILE A 182 -12.20 24.05 30.80
N GLU A 183 -12.21 25.35 31.10
CA GLU A 183 -12.85 26.36 30.26
C GLU A 183 -12.00 26.62 29.01
N MET A 184 -12.54 26.34 27.82
CA MET A 184 -11.85 26.63 26.56
C MET A 184 -12.06 28.09 26.16
N VAL A 185 -11.02 28.91 26.30
CA VAL A 185 -11.02 30.30 25.80
C VAL A 185 -10.88 30.27 24.27
N HIS A 186 -11.81 30.91 23.55
CA HIS A 186 -11.74 30.99 22.09
C HIS A 186 -10.60 31.93 21.68
N ALA A 187 -9.63 31.44 20.91
CA ALA A 187 -8.43 32.19 20.53
C ALA A 187 -8.72 33.49 19.74
N GLN A 188 -9.93 33.67 19.20
CA GLN A 188 -10.33 34.91 18.54
C GLN A 188 -10.49 36.12 19.50
N GLN A 189 -10.45 35.91 20.82
CA GLN A 189 -10.47 37.01 21.81
C GLN A 189 -9.08 37.48 22.24
N LEU A 190 -7.99 36.80 21.85
CA LEU A 190 -6.63 37.21 22.21
C LEU A 190 -6.04 38.23 21.24
N GLU A 191 -6.39 38.19 19.95
CA GLU A 191 -5.88 39.17 18.96
C GLU A 191 -6.44 40.58 19.15
N GLN A 192 -7.64 40.74 19.74
CA GLN A 192 -8.19 42.07 20.06
C GLN A 192 -7.67 42.66 21.37
N ARG A 193 -6.93 41.88 22.17
CA ARG A 193 -6.39 42.33 23.47
C ARG A 193 -5.00 42.95 23.37
N ASP A 194 -4.25 42.64 22.30
CA ASP A 194 -2.89 43.15 22.10
C ASP A 194 -2.84 44.47 21.32
N GLU A 195 -3.92 44.90 20.63
CA GLU A 195 -3.97 46.20 19.95
C GLU A 195 -4.32 47.39 20.88
N PHE A 196 -4.72 47.15 22.13
CA PHE A 196 -5.15 48.22 23.05
C PHE A 196 -4.12 48.64 24.10
N ASN A 197 -2.86 48.20 24.01
CA ASN A 197 -1.85 48.51 25.03
C ASN A 197 -0.54 49.13 24.50
N VAL A 198 -0.61 49.85 23.36
CA VAL A 198 0.49 50.69 22.87
C VAL A 198 0.03 52.14 22.74
N GLU A 199 -0.49 52.72 23.82
CA GLU A 199 -0.59 54.18 23.96
C GLU A 199 -0.88 54.57 25.43
N SER A 200 0.14 54.53 26.29
CA SER A 200 0.31 55.47 27.41
C SER A 200 1.54 55.11 28.25
N ASP A 201 2.40 56.12 28.40
CA ASP A 201 3.64 56.26 29.19
C ASP A 201 4.97 55.77 28.58
#